data_AF-A0A2N7YE41-F1
#
_entry.id   AF-A0A2N7YE41-F1
#
_cell.length_a   1.000
_cell.length_b   1.000
_cell.length_c   1.000
_cell.angle_alpha   90.00
_cell.angle_beta   90.00
_cell.angle_gamma   90.00
#
_symmetry.space_group_name_H-M   'P 1'
#
loop_
_entity.id
_entity.type
_entity.pdbx_description
1 polymer ?
#
loop_
_entity_poly.entity_id
_entity_poly.type
_entity_poly.pdbx_seq_one_letter_code
_entity_poly.pdbx_strand_id
1 'polypeptide(L)'
;ALHDSQHVDHVTLRNYKRNVLRTPANNKLRMDDTRGREHVKLSTEHSGKSQLNLGHLVDGQRQPRGQGAELRTDGHAAIRAGSGIFISADAQPKAQGQMLEMSAALGRLQQAGEQLDGLSVDAQAAHADPADVQAQLKLLKQDLEQLKSSVLVLSAPDGVAVTSGQHLQLAAQKNLMINSGAETDISVVKRLFIGVGQGMSLFVRKLGIKLIANQGAVSIQAQNDKLELIARHGLDITSTEDEIHITAKKKIILNAGGSYIAIDQSRIESGTQGDYFIKSAYFDLQGPARQTLDMPQPPQLTEHKSKAQGPTDFSG
;
A
#
# COMPACT_ATOMS: atom_id res chain seq x y z
N ALA A 1 41.90 -0.98 36.94
CA ALA A 1 42.91 -1.96 36.51
C ALA A 1 42.51 -2.50 35.13
N LEU A 2 43.48 -2.78 34.28
CA LEU A 2 43.30 -3.50 33.02
C LEU A 2 43.23 -4.99 33.33
N HIS A 3 42.40 -5.73 32.60
CA HIS A 3 42.40 -7.19 32.65
C HIS A 3 43.45 -7.69 31.68
N ASP A 4 44.47 -8.37 32.19
CA ASP A 4 45.48 -9.04 31.40
C ASP A 4 45.93 -10.32 32.12
N SER A 5 46.79 -11.11 31.48
CA SER A 5 47.26 -12.40 32.01
C SER A 5 48.02 -12.29 33.33
N GLN A 6 48.37 -11.08 33.78
CA GLN A 6 49.13 -10.81 35.01
C GLN A 6 48.27 -10.17 36.11
N HIS A 7 47.02 -9.80 35.83
CA HIS A 7 46.10 -9.17 36.78
C HIS A 7 44.76 -9.93 36.88
N VAL A 8 44.62 -10.75 37.93
CA VAL A 8 43.41 -11.54 38.20
C VAL A 8 42.24 -10.64 38.62
N ASP A 9 41.02 -10.99 38.21
CA ASP A 9 39.83 -10.22 38.53
C ASP A 9 39.55 -10.21 40.04
N HIS A 10 39.51 -9.02 40.62
CA HIS A 10 39.02 -8.83 41.97
C HIS A 10 37.72 -8.04 41.87
N VAL A 11 36.60 -8.71 42.15
CA VAL A 11 35.41 -8.05 42.71
C VAL A 11 35.85 -7.44 44.04
N THR A 12 36.45 -6.25 43.99
CA THR A 12 36.88 -5.51 45.17
C THR A 12 35.66 -4.80 45.77
N LEU A 13 35.64 -4.63 47.09
CA LEU A 13 34.64 -3.82 47.81
C LEU A 13 34.41 -2.41 47.20
N ARG A 14 35.39 -1.86 46.48
CA ARG A 14 35.28 -0.56 45.79
C ARG A 14 34.44 -0.60 44.50
N ASN A 15 34.22 -1.78 43.91
CA ASN A 15 33.47 -1.95 42.66
C ASN A 15 32.32 -2.98 42.83
N TYR A 16 31.69 -3.01 44.01
CA TYR A 16 30.80 -4.08 44.47
C TYR A 16 29.52 -4.30 43.65
N LYS A 17 29.17 -3.39 42.72
CA LYS A 17 27.98 -3.48 41.87
C LYS A 17 28.29 -3.46 40.38
N ARG A 18 29.55 -3.31 39.94
CA ARG A 18 29.85 -3.11 38.51
C ARG A 18 31.04 -3.95 38.05
N ASN A 19 30.75 -5.06 37.42
CA ASN A 19 31.75 -5.96 36.84
C ASN A 19 32.09 -5.49 35.42
N VAL A 20 33.38 -5.25 35.12
CA VAL A 20 33.82 -4.72 33.82
C VAL A 20 35.02 -5.49 33.30
N LEU A 21 34.88 -6.22 32.20
CA LEU A 21 35.99 -6.69 31.38
C LEU A 21 36.32 -5.60 30.35
N ARG A 22 37.54 -5.05 30.39
CA ARG A 22 37.96 -3.92 29.55
C ARG A 22 39.37 -4.11 29.01
N THR A 23 39.53 -3.95 27.69
CA THR A 23 40.82 -3.98 26.99
C THR A 23 41.46 -2.58 26.86
N PRO A 24 42.75 -2.46 26.50
CA PRO A 24 43.41 -1.17 26.24
C PRO A 24 42.72 -0.30 25.18
N ALA A 25 42.18 -0.92 24.12
CA ALA A 25 41.41 -0.25 23.07
C ALA A 25 39.98 0.14 23.52
N ASN A 26 39.68 0.00 24.82
CA ASN A 26 38.40 0.31 25.43
C ASN A 26 37.23 -0.55 24.89
N ASN A 27 37.53 -1.74 24.37
CA ASN A 27 36.50 -2.77 24.20
C ASN A 27 36.04 -3.19 25.60
N LYS A 28 34.72 -3.22 25.82
CA LYS A 28 34.14 -3.41 27.16
C LYS A 28 33.00 -4.40 27.11
N LEU A 29 33.01 -5.37 28.03
CA LEU A 29 31.83 -6.05 28.54
C LEU A 29 31.61 -5.58 29.98
N ARG A 30 30.49 -4.93 30.25
CA ARG A 30 30.16 -4.35 31.56
C ARG A 30 28.81 -4.87 32.04
N MET A 31 28.75 -5.38 33.25
CA MET A 31 27.55 -5.77 33.97
C MET A 31 27.40 -4.90 35.22
N ASP A 32 26.23 -4.35 35.46
CA ASP A 32 25.91 -3.56 36.65
C ASP A 32 24.78 -4.25 37.42
N ASP A 33 25.05 -4.60 38.67
CA ASP A 33 24.20 -5.36 39.58
C ASP A 33 23.49 -4.45 40.59
N THR A 34 23.42 -3.15 40.32
CA THR A 34 22.59 -2.23 41.11
C THR A 34 21.13 -2.67 41.02
N ARG A 35 20.57 -3.17 42.12
CA ARG A 35 19.20 -3.71 42.17
C ARG A 35 18.16 -2.72 41.64
N GLY A 36 17.33 -3.18 40.71
CA GLY A 36 16.32 -2.37 40.01
C GLY A 36 16.87 -1.43 38.94
N ARG A 37 18.18 -1.48 38.68
CA ARG A 37 18.90 -0.69 37.68
C ARG A 37 19.98 -1.52 37.00
N GLU A 38 19.74 -2.82 36.87
CA GLU A 38 20.67 -3.75 36.28
C GLU A 38 20.85 -3.48 34.79
N HIS A 39 22.09 -3.57 34.30
CA HIS A 39 22.34 -3.50 32.86
C HIS A 39 23.56 -4.30 32.42
N VAL A 40 23.55 -4.71 31.15
CA VAL A 40 24.68 -5.30 30.45
C VAL A 40 25.05 -4.41 29.27
N LYS A 41 26.34 -4.17 29.07
CA LYS A 41 26.87 -3.36 27.96
C LYS A 41 28.04 -4.08 27.30
N LEU A 42 27.90 -4.36 26.01
CA LEU A 42 28.99 -4.76 25.12
C LEU A 42 29.33 -3.58 24.20
N SER A 43 30.58 -3.15 24.15
CA SER A 43 31.00 -1.93 23.45
C SER A 43 32.37 -2.06 22.83
N THR A 44 32.54 -1.50 21.64
CA THR A 44 33.83 -1.04 21.10
C THR A 44 33.80 0.48 20.91
N GLU A 45 34.94 1.14 20.69
CA GLU A 45 34.98 2.58 20.32
C GLU A 45 34.92 2.78 18.79
N HIS A 46 35.18 1.73 18.02
CA HIS A 46 35.09 1.78 16.55
C HIS A 46 33.68 2.19 16.08
N SER A 47 33.59 2.85 14.92
CA SER A 47 32.34 3.30 14.29
C SER A 47 31.41 4.08 15.22
N GLY A 48 31.96 5.04 15.98
CA GLY A 48 31.13 5.92 16.82
C GLY A 48 30.56 5.24 18.07
N LYS A 49 31.31 4.26 18.59
CA LYS A 49 30.93 3.37 19.70
C LYS A 49 29.81 2.38 19.35
N SER A 50 30.11 1.39 18.51
CA SER A 50 29.19 0.26 18.29
C SER A 50 28.91 -0.50 19.60
N GLN A 51 27.63 -0.61 19.96
CA GLN A 51 27.19 -1.09 21.28
C GLN A 51 25.93 -1.95 21.22
N LEU A 52 25.88 -2.96 22.08
CA LEU A 52 24.68 -3.63 22.54
C LEU A 52 24.50 -3.31 24.04
N ASN A 53 23.42 -2.64 24.39
CA ASN A 53 23.08 -2.30 25.78
C ASN A 53 21.73 -2.93 26.16
N LEU A 54 21.65 -3.60 27.31
CA LEU A 54 20.46 -4.31 27.81
C LEU A 54 20.14 -3.85 29.25
N GLY A 55 18.86 -3.64 29.58
CA GLY A 55 18.40 -3.29 30.93
C GLY A 55 18.24 -1.78 31.16
N HIS A 56 18.83 -1.25 32.23
CA HIS A 56 18.82 0.17 32.59
C HIS A 56 19.99 0.92 31.93
N LEU A 57 19.75 1.54 30.76
CA LEU A 57 20.82 2.16 29.97
C LEU A 57 21.23 3.49 30.59
N VAL A 58 22.53 3.70 30.78
CA VAL A 58 23.11 4.94 31.32
C VAL A 58 24.15 5.57 30.40
N ASP A 59 24.26 6.90 30.46
CA ASP A 59 25.27 7.68 29.76
C ASP A 59 26.68 7.62 30.43
N GLY A 60 27.60 8.50 30.00
CA GLY A 60 28.95 8.60 30.57
C GLY A 60 28.97 9.07 32.03
N GLN A 61 27.99 9.90 32.40
CA GLN A 61 27.75 10.49 33.71
C GLN A 61 26.91 9.58 34.61
N ARG A 62 26.52 8.40 34.12
CA ARG A 62 25.66 7.41 34.79
C ARG A 62 24.21 7.88 34.95
N GLN A 63 23.78 8.88 34.18
CA GLN A 63 22.38 9.27 34.13
C GLN A 63 21.60 8.30 33.24
N PRO A 64 20.36 7.95 33.60
CA PRO A 64 19.50 7.12 32.76
C PRO A 64 19.30 7.77 31.39
N ARG A 65 19.43 6.98 30.33
CA ARG A 65 19.18 7.40 28.94
C ARG A 65 18.22 6.50 28.17
N GLY A 66 17.76 5.41 28.79
CA GLY A 66 16.83 4.47 28.18
C GLY A 66 16.62 3.22 29.03
N GLN A 67 15.63 2.42 28.66
CA GLN A 67 15.35 1.11 29.26
C GLN A 67 15.04 0.11 28.14
N GLY A 68 15.44 -1.15 28.31
CA GLY A 68 15.19 -2.21 27.33
C GLY A 68 16.47 -2.66 26.63
N ALA A 69 16.43 -2.79 25.31
CA ALA A 69 17.57 -3.20 24.50
C ALA A 69 17.89 -2.14 23.44
N GLU A 70 19.18 -1.81 23.28
CA GLU A 70 19.67 -0.91 22.25
C GLU A 70 20.82 -1.58 21.51
N LEU A 71 20.67 -1.76 20.20
CA LEU A 71 21.76 -1.98 19.26
C LEU A 71 22.02 -0.67 18.54
N ARG A 72 23.23 -0.12 18.67
CA ARG A 72 23.61 1.15 18.02
C ARG A 72 25.02 1.13 17.43
N THR A 73 25.23 1.95 16.41
CA THR A 73 26.51 2.19 15.72
C THR A 73 26.35 3.45 14.86
N ASP A 74 27.42 4.22 14.65
CA ASP A 74 27.43 5.31 13.65
C ASP A 74 27.79 4.78 12.26
N GLY A 75 28.28 3.53 12.18
CA GLY A 75 28.50 2.80 10.93
C GLY A 75 27.25 2.03 10.48
N HIS A 76 27.45 1.07 9.58
CA HIS A 76 26.37 0.20 9.12
C HIS A 76 25.93 -0.79 10.21
N ALA A 77 24.63 -1.10 10.22
CA ALA A 77 24.04 -2.22 10.95
C ALA A 77 23.34 -3.15 9.95
N ALA A 78 23.52 -4.45 10.11
CA ALA A 78 22.85 -5.45 9.31
C ALA A 78 22.25 -6.52 10.22
N ILE A 79 20.97 -6.83 10.02
CA ILE A 79 20.28 -7.97 10.63
C ILE A 79 19.97 -8.94 9.50
N ARG A 80 20.60 -10.13 9.52
CA ARG A 80 20.44 -11.15 8.49
C ARG A 80 20.09 -12.47 9.14
N ALA A 81 18.91 -13.00 8.83
CA ALA A 81 18.45 -14.31 9.29
C ALA A 81 17.86 -15.08 8.11
N GLY A 82 18.55 -16.15 7.69
CA GLY A 82 18.15 -16.95 6.52
C GLY A 82 16.80 -17.68 6.71
N SER A 83 16.42 -17.95 7.96
CA SER A 83 15.13 -18.54 8.33
C SER A 83 14.04 -17.50 8.61
N GLY A 84 14.25 -16.24 8.22
CA GLY A 84 13.30 -15.14 8.41
C GLY A 84 13.55 -14.28 9.65
N ILE A 85 12.84 -13.16 9.72
CA ILE A 85 12.93 -12.16 10.80
C ILE A 85 11.52 -11.85 11.31
N PHE A 86 11.34 -11.87 12.63
CA PHE A 86 10.13 -11.39 13.30
C PHE A 86 10.48 -10.22 14.21
N ILE A 87 9.88 -9.05 13.95
CA ILE A 87 10.01 -7.85 14.77
C ILE A 87 8.63 -7.52 15.32
N SER A 88 8.48 -7.59 16.64
CA SER A 88 7.19 -7.40 17.29
C SER A 88 7.26 -6.45 18.49
N ALA A 89 6.20 -5.64 18.65
CA ALA A 89 5.90 -4.90 19.87
C ALA A 89 4.82 -5.59 20.73
N ASP A 90 4.41 -6.82 20.39
CA ASP A 90 3.56 -7.66 21.24
C ASP A 90 4.35 -8.09 22.49
N ALA A 91 3.73 -7.95 23.67
CA ALA A 91 4.42 -8.22 24.93
C ALA A 91 4.57 -9.72 25.19
N GLN A 92 5.78 -10.14 25.59
CA GLN A 92 6.06 -11.49 26.07
C GLN A 92 6.75 -11.43 27.45
N PRO A 93 5.98 -11.27 28.55
CA PRO A 93 6.52 -11.06 29.88
C PRO A 93 7.47 -12.18 30.30
N LYS A 94 8.64 -11.80 30.82
CA LYS A 94 9.67 -12.73 31.33
C LYS A 94 10.09 -13.81 30.31
N ALA A 95 9.97 -13.53 29.01
CA ALA A 95 10.22 -14.49 27.93
C ALA A 95 9.46 -15.82 28.12
N GLN A 96 8.27 -15.78 28.73
CA GLN A 96 7.42 -16.95 28.88
C GLN A 96 6.72 -17.26 27.56
N GLY A 97 7.25 -18.22 26.82
CA GLY A 97 6.71 -18.70 25.54
C GLY A 97 7.82 -19.02 24.54
N GLN A 98 7.45 -19.23 23.28
CA GLN A 98 8.41 -19.48 22.21
C GLN A 98 9.01 -18.14 21.72
N MET A 99 10.23 -18.19 21.17
CA MET A 99 10.86 -17.02 20.54
C MET A 99 10.03 -16.46 19.38
N LEU A 100 9.28 -17.33 18.69
CA LEU A 100 8.43 -17.02 17.55
C LEU A 100 6.93 -17.12 17.91
N GLU A 101 6.57 -16.74 19.14
CA GLU A 101 5.15 -16.56 19.49
C GLU A 101 4.60 -15.37 18.66
N MET A 102 3.65 -15.65 17.77
CA MET A 102 3.15 -14.69 16.79
C MET A 102 1.65 -14.82 16.55
N SER A 103 0.92 -15.46 17.48
CA SER A 103 -0.53 -15.70 17.34
C SER A 103 -1.31 -14.39 17.12
N ALA A 104 -0.94 -13.31 17.81
CA ALA A 104 -1.53 -11.99 17.63
C ALA A 104 -1.29 -11.44 16.20
N ALA A 105 -0.06 -11.55 15.68
CA ALA A 105 0.28 -11.10 14.34
C ALA A 105 -0.46 -11.92 13.26
N LEU A 106 -0.47 -13.25 13.38
CA LEU A 106 -1.17 -14.13 12.46
C LEU A 106 -2.69 -13.93 12.51
N GLY A 107 -3.25 -13.71 13.71
CA GLY A 107 -4.68 -13.40 13.88
C GLY A 107 -5.10 -12.12 13.16
N ARG A 108 -4.30 -11.06 13.24
CA ARG A 108 -4.54 -9.79 12.50
C ARG A 108 -4.51 -10.02 10.99
N LEU A 109 -3.53 -10.78 10.49
CA LEU A 109 -3.42 -11.09 9.06
C LEU A 109 -4.55 -12.00 8.56
N GLN A 110 -4.99 -12.95 9.38
CA GLN A 110 -6.13 -13.82 9.08
C GLN A 110 -7.42 -13.01 8.99
N GLN A 111 -7.69 -12.14 9.97
CA GLN A 111 -8.86 -11.26 9.95
C GLN A 111 -8.87 -10.37 8.69
N ALA A 112 -7.73 -9.78 8.33
CA ALA A 112 -7.61 -8.99 7.11
C ALA A 112 -7.85 -9.81 5.83
N GLY A 113 -7.51 -11.09 5.83
CA GLY A 113 -7.79 -12.01 4.72
C GLY A 113 -9.26 -12.36 4.62
N GLU A 114 -9.94 -12.66 5.73
CA GLU A 114 -11.38 -12.96 5.79
C GLU A 114 -12.23 -11.76 5.35
N GLN A 115 -11.85 -10.55 5.75
CA GLN A 115 -12.50 -9.31 5.31
C GLN A 115 -12.35 -9.09 3.79
N LEU A 116 -11.14 -9.32 3.26
CA LEU A 116 -10.89 -9.20 1.82
C LEU A 116 -11.64 -10.28 1.01
N ASP A 117 -11.74 -11.50 1.54
CA ASP A 117 -12.50 -12.59 0.91
C ASP A 117 -13.96 -12.21 0.71
N GLY A 118 -14.62 -11.74 1.76
CA GLY A 118 -16.01 -11.27 1.68
C GLY A 118 -16.19 -10.14 0.66
N LEU A 119 -15.29 -9.15 0.65
CA LEU A 119 -15.33 -8.06 -0.32
C LEU A 119 -15.09 -8.54 -1.76
N SER A 120 -14.20 -9.51 -1.95
CA SER A 120 -13.88 -10.09 -3.25
C SER A 120 -15.04 -10.91 -3.81
N VAL A 121 -15.76 -11.65 -2.96
CA VAL A 121 -16.99 -12.37 -3.34
C VAL A 121 -18.08 -11.38 -3.75
N ASP A 122 -18.27 -10.31 -2.97
CA ASP A 122 -19.23 -9.24 -3.30
C ASP A 122 -18.89 -8.57 -4.64
N ALA A 123 -17.60 -8.30 -4.90
CA ALA A 123 -17.12 -7.72 -6.15
C ALA A 123 -17.41 -8.65 -7.35
N GLN A 124 -17.13 -9.95 -7.20
CA GLN A 124 -17.41 -10.94 -8.24
C GLN A 124 -18.90 -11.07 -8.53
N ALA A 125 -19.75 -11.04 -7.49
CA ALA A 125 -21.21 -11.04 -7.65
C ALA A 125 -21.73 -9.79 -8.39
N ALA A 126 -20.98 -8.69 -8.33
CA ALA A 126 -21.24 -7.45 -9.07
C ALA A 126 -20.52 -7.37 -10.44
N HIS A 127 -19.95 -8.49 -10.91
CA HIS A 127 -19.19 -8.59 -12.17
C HIS A 127 -17.91 -7.72 -12.22
N ALA A 128 -17.36 -7.34 -11.07
CA ALA A 128 -16.04 -6.73 -10.98
C ALA A 128 -14.95 -7.81 -10.84
N ASP A 129 -13.71 -7.49 -11.23
CA ASP A 129 -12.59 -8.43 -11.07
C ASP A 129 -12.28 -8.63 -9.56
N PRO A 130 -12.17 -9.89 -9.09
CA PRO A 130 -11.89 -10.19 -7.70
C PRO A 130 -10.45 -9.92 -7.29
N ALA A 131 -10.20 -9.80 -5.99
CA ALA A 131 -8.85 -9.74 -5.44
C ALA A 131 -8.19 -11.14 -5.39
N ASP A 132 -6.86 -11.21 -5.45
CA ASP A 132 -6.11 -12.46 -5.28
C ASP A 132 -5.96 -12.85 -3.80
N VAL A 133 -7.09 -13.22 -3.19
CA VAL A 133 -7.19 -13.64 -1.78
C VAL A 133 -6.37 -14.92 -1.54
N GLN A 134 -6.31 -15.80 -2.54
CA GLN A 134 -5.58 -17.07 -2.43
C GLN A 134 -4.08 -16.84 -2.26
N ALA A 135 -3.49 -15.87 -2.96
CA ALA A 135 -2.10 -15.52 -2.74
C ALA A 135 -1.83 -15.00 -1.32
N GLN A 136 -2.76 -14.22 -0.73
CA GLN A 136 -2.62 -13.72 0.64
C GLN A 136 -2.65 -14.88 1.66
N LEU A 137 -3.65 -15.77 1.53
CA LEU A 137 -3.78 -16.92 2.41
C LEU A 137 -2.61 -17.90 2.29
N LYS A 138 -2.08 -18.07 1.07
CA LYS A 138 -0.90 -18.88 0.80
C LYS A 138 0.32 -18.32 1.52
N LEU A 139 0.59 -17.02 1.37
CA LEU A 139 1.70 -16.34 2.06
C LEU A 139 1.58 -16.53 3.58
N LEU A 140 0.39 -16.32 4.14
CA LEU A 140 0.16 -16.47 5.59
C LEU A 140 0.47 -17.89 6.09
N LYS A 141 -0.12 -18.92 5.48
CA LYS A 141 -0.06 -20.31 5.98
C LYS A 141 1.26 -21.02 5.66
N GLN A 142 1.82 -20.74 4.49
CA GLN A 142 2.99 -21.47 3.99
C GLN A 142 4.30 -20.80 4.36
N ASP A 143 4.33 -19.47 4.45
CA ASP A 143 5.58 -18.73 4.59
C ASP A 143 5.70 -18.00 5.95
N LEU A 144 4.66 -17.27 6.37
CA LEU A 144 4.72 -16.39 7.54
C LEU A 144 4.62 -17.14 8.87
N GLU A 145 3.73 -18.13 8.98
CA GLU A 145 3.56 -18.92 10.19
C GLU A 145 4.89 -19.58 10.61
N GLN A 146 5.38 -19.26 11.80
CA GLN A 146 6.67 -19.74 12.33
C GLN A 146 7.88 -19.44 11.41
N LEU A 147 7.75 -18.48 10.48
CA LEU A 147 8.78 -18.16 9.48
C LEU A 147 9.25 -19.40 8.72
N LYS A 148 8.32 -20.24 8.24
CA LYS A 148 8.62 -21.44 7.43
C LYS A 148 9.46 -21.14 6.18
N SER A 149 9.44 -19.90 5.71
CA SER A 149 10.25 -19.38 4.61
C SER A 149 11.07 -18.16 5.03
N SER A 150 12.00 -17.71 4.18
CA SER A 150 12.83 -16.50 4.42
C SER A 150 12.01 -15.21 4.29
N VAL A 151 11.19 -14.91 5.30
CA VAL A 151 10.26 -13.77 5.31
C VAL A 151 10.53 -12.80 6.45
N LEU A 152 9.99 -11.58 6.34
CA LEU A 152 10.02 -10.56 7.40
C LEU A 152 8.58 -10.28 7.84
N VAL A 153 8.32 -10.37 9.15
CA VAL A 153 7.04 -9.96 9.75
C VAL A 153 7.31 -8.81 10.73
N LEU A 154 6.60 -7.69 10.52
CA LEU A 154 6.53 -6.57 11.44
C LEU A 154 5.14 -6.55 12.09
N SER A 155 5.06 -6.56 13.41
CA SER A 155 3.77 -6.49 14.12
C SER A 155 3.82 -5.55 15.32
N ALA A 156 2.73 -4.82 15.54
CA ALA A 156 2.56 -4.00 16.72
C ALA A 156 1.06 -3.90 17.05
N PRO A 157 0.65 -4.02 18.32
CA PRO A 157 -0.76 -3.91 18.72
C PRO A 157 -1.32 -2.50 18.55
N ASP A 158 -0.50 -1.48 18.79
CA ASP A 158 -0.95 -0.08 18.87
C ASP A 158 -0.58 0.76 17.62
N GLY A 159 -0.03 0.12 16.58
CA GLY A 159 0.25 0.74 15.28
C GLY A 159 1.71 0.67 14.83
N VAL A 160 1.90 0.90 13.53
CA VAL A 160 3.22 0.93 12.87
C VAL A 160 3.28 2.21 12.01
N ALA A 161 4.35 2.99 12.17
CA ALA A 161 4.62 4.16 11.32
C ALA A 161 5.88 3.90 10.48
N VAL A 162 5.78 4.15 9.17
CA VAL A 162 6.91 4.08 8.24
C VAL A 162 7.06 5.45 7.59
N THR A 163 8.20 6.10 7.81
CA THR A 163 8.45 7.47 7.34
C THR A 163 9.81 7.57 6.64
N SER A 164 9.95 8.53 5.73
CA SER A 164 11.21 8.82 5.02
C SER A 164 11.34 10.32 4.81
N GLY A 165 12.54 10.85 4.99
CA GLY A 165 12.84 12.25 4.67
C GLY A 165 12.94 12.53 3.16
N GLN A 166 12.97 11.48 2.33
CA GLN A 166 13.06 11.56 0.86
C GLN A 166 12.01 10.64 0.22
N HIS A 167 12.43 9.50 -0.32
CA HIS A 167 11.54 8.56 -1.01
C HIS A 167 11.18 7.39 -0.10
N LEU A 168 9.94 6.89 -0.26
CA LEU A 168 9.50 5.60 0.25
C LEU A 168 9.10 4.75 -0.96
N GLN A 169 9.72 3.58 -1.15
CA GLN A 169 9.44 2.67 -2.25
C GLN A 169 8.96 1.33 -1.68
N LEU A 170 7.79 0.89 -2.15
CA LEU A 170 7.25 -0.43 -1.90
C LEU A 170 7.20 -1.18 -3.23
N ALA A 171 7.89 -2.30 -3.34
CA ALA A 171 7.99 -3.08 -4.56
C ALA A 171 7.89 -4.57 -4.25
N ALA A 172 7.07 -5.28 -5.03
CA ALA A 172 6.91 -6.73 -4.96
C ALA A 172 6.93 -7.29 -6.38
N GLN A 173 7.61 -8.42 -6.60
CA GLN A 173 7.67 -9.08 -7.92
C GLN A 173 6.36 -9.77 -8.31
N LYS A 174 5.54 -10.13 -7.31
CA LYS A 174 4.24 -10.76 -7.51
C LYS A 174 3.14 -9.78 -7.11
N ASN A 175 2.75 -9.79 -5.84
CA ASN A 175 1.59 -9.06 -5.37
C ASN A 175 1.99 -8.04 -4.30
N LEU A 176 1.41 -6.83 -4.39
CA LEU A 176 1.38 -5.85 -3.31
C LEU A 176 -0.06 -5.80 -2.79
N MET A 177 -0.24 -6.05 -1.49
CA MET A 177 -1.54 -6.08 -0.83
C MET A 177 -1.59 -5.01 0.26
N ILE A 178 -2.67 -4.22 0.28
CA ILE A 178 -2.91 -3.16 1.27
C ILE A 178 -4.33 -3.37 1.79
N ASN A 179 -4.44 -3.85 3.04
CA ASN A 179 -5.71 -4.19 3.66
C ASN A 179 -5.92 -3.31 4.89
N SER A 180 -7.12 -2.75 5.03
CA SER A 180 -7.53 -1.94 6.19
C SER A 180 -8.89 -2.42 6.68
N GLY A 181 -9.03 -2.65 7.99
CA GLY A 181 -10.31 -3.03 8.58
C GLY A 181 -11.33 -1.89 8.70
N ALA A 182 -10.88 -0.64 8.53
CA ALA A 182 -11.70 0.56 8.55
C ALA A 182 -11.47 1.38 7.27
N GLU A 183 -10.64 2.43 7.33
CA GLU A 183 -10.41 3.37 6.23
C GLU A 183 -8.99 3.25 5.66
N THR A 184 -8.83 3.58 4.38
CA THR A 184 -7.52 3.74 3.73
C THR A 184 -7.47 5.12 3.09
N ASP A 185 -6.66 6.00 3.67
CA ASP A 185 -6.45 7.35 3.13
C ASP A 185 -5.18 7.42 2.29
N ILE A 186 -5.32 7.88 1.04
CA ILE A 186 -4.20 8.16 0.13
C ILE A 186 -4.20 9.65 -0.18
N SER A 187 -3.27 10.37 0.43
CA SER A 187 -3.13 11.83 0.26
C SER A 187 -1.88 12.18 -0.54
N VAL A 188 -2.04 12.95 -1.62
CA VAL A 188 -0.94 13.36 -2.50
C VAL A 188 -1.04 14.86 -2.80
N VAL A 189 0.00 15.62 -2.49
CA VAL A 189 0.00 17.10 -2.63
C VAL A 189 0.13 17.55 -4.08
N LYS A 190 0.83 16.79 -4.92
CA LYS A 190 1.11 17.19 -6.31
C LYS A 190 0.30 16.38 -7.32
N ARG A 191 0.68 15.13 -7.55
CA ARG A 191 0.07 14.29 -8.59
C ARG A 191 0.06 12.84 -8.16
N LEU A 192 -1.11 12.22 -8.20
CA LEU A 192 -1.28 10.78 -8.12
C LEU A 192 -1.26 10.20 -9.54
N PHE A 193 -0.45 9.18 -9.77
CA PHE A 193 -0.43 8.41 -11.01
C PHE A 193 -0.70 6.94 -10.68
N ILE A 194 -1.66 6.33 -11.38
CA ILE A 194 -2.00 4.91 -11.27
C ILE A 194 -1.85 4.32 -12.66
N GLY A 195 -0.84 3.48 -12.85
CA GLY A 195 -0.58 2.77 -14.10
C GLY A 195 -0.85 1.27 -13.92
N VAL A 196 -1.73 0.71 -14.74
CA VAL A 196 -2.11 -0.71 -14.71
C VAL A 196 -1.82 -1.35 -16.07
N GLY A 197 -1.22 -2.54 -16.05
CA GLY A 197 -0.79 -3.22 -17.29
C GLY A 197 -1.87 -4.08 -17.96
N GLN A 198 -2.92 -4.49 -17.22
CA GLN A 198 -3.94 -5.42 -17.72
C GLN A 198 -5.36 -4.93 -17.46
N GLY A 199 -5.67 -4.53 -16.23
CA GLY A 199 -7.01 -4.08 -15.87
C GLY A 199 -7.04 -3.29 -14.56
N MET A 200 -8.09 -2.50 -14.39
CA MET A 200 -8.40 -1.77 -13.17
C MET A 200 -9.85 -2.06 -12.78
N SER A 201 -10.03 -2.64 -11.61
CA SER A 201 -11.34 -2.92 -11.01
C SER A 201 -11.51 -2.06 -9.77
N LEU A 202 -12.56 -1.23 -9.75
CA LEU A 202 -12.94 -0.39 -8.61
C LEU A 202 -14.36 -0.75 -8.18
N PHE A 203 -14.48 -1.34 -6.99
CA PHE A 203 -15.75 -1.81 -6.45
C PHE A 203 -16.06 -1.15 -5.11
N VAL A 204 -17.30 -0.68 -4.96
CA VAL A 204 -17.81 -0.13 -3.69
C VAL A 204 -19.14 -0.79 -3.36
N ARG A 205 -19.21 -1.45 -2.20
CA ARG A 205 -20.39 -2.23 -1.79
C ARG A 205 -21.60 -1.37 -1.39
N LYS A 206 -21.40 -0.21 -0.74
CA LYS A 206 -22.48 0.52 -0.05
C LYS A 206 -22.61 1.99 -0.42
N LEU A 207 -21.58 2.80 -0.20
CA LEU A 207 -21.70 4.27 -0.22
C LEU A 207 -21.48 4.92 -1.61
N GLY A 208 -21.25 4.11 -2.64
CA GLY A 208 -21.03 4.59 -4.01
C GLY A 208 -19.65 5.21 -4.25
N ILE A 209 -19.44 5.72 -5.46
CA ILE A 209 -18.19 6.35 -5.92
C ILE A 209 -18.45 7.84 -6.18
N LYS A 210 -17.54 8.70 -5.73
CA LYS A 210 -17.51 10.14 -6.07
C LYS A 210 -16.22 10.45 -6.82
N LEU A 211 -16.33 10.92 -8.07
CA LEU A 211 -15.21 11.38 -8.90
C LEU A 211 -15.40 12.88 -9.15
N ILE A 212 -14.63 13.71 -8.46
CA ILE A 212 -14.82 15.18 -8.45
C ILE A 212 -13.49 15.86 -8.76
N ALA A 213 -13.49 16.73 -9.76
CA ALA A 213 -12.40 17.67 -10.02
C ALA A 213 -12.91 19.09 -9.74
N ASN A 214 -12.28 19.79 -8.78
CA ASN A 214 -12.64 21.18 -8.47
C ASN A 214 -12.24 22.14 -9.60
N GLN A 215 -11.13 21.84 -10.27
CA GLN A 215 -10.62 22.57 -11.43
C GLN A 215 -10.01 21.57 -12.41
N GLY A 216 -9.99 21.95 -13.69
CA GLY A 216 -9.51 21.10 -14.77
C GLY A 216 -10.59 20.13 -15.27
N ALA A 217 -10.37 19.62 -16.49
CA ALA A 217 -11.31 18.74 -17.16
C ALA A 217 -11.24 17.31 -16.60
N VAL A 218 -12.39 16.65 -16.49
CA VAL A 218 -12.49 15.20 -16.31
C VAL A 218 -12.61 14.54 -17.68
N SER A 219 -11.70 13.62 -18.00
CA SER A 219 -11.72 12.87 -19.25
C SER A 219 -11.81 11.38 -18.97
N ILE A 220 -12.85 10.73 -19.50
CA ILE A 220 -13.05 9.27 -19.43
C ILE A 220 -13.12 8.76 -20.87
N GLN A 221 -12.26 7.81 -21.23
CA GLN A 221 -12.13 7.32 -22.59
C GLN A 221 -11.92 5.81 -22.61
N ALA A 222 -12.63 5.12 -23.49
CA ALA A 222 -12.28 3.78 -23.95
C ALA A 222 -11.70 3.92 -25.36
N GLN A 223 -10.38 4.03 -25.48
CA GLN A 223 -9.72 4.43 -26.74
C GLN A 223 -9.81 3.36 -27.84
N ASN A 224 -9.96 2.09 -27.45
CA ASN A 224 -10.00 0.95 -28.37
C ASN A 224 -11.16 -0.01 -28.07
N ASP A 225 -12.10 0.36 -27.20
CA ASP A 225 -13.20 -0.54 -26.78
C ASP A 225 -14.45 0.26 -26.37
N LYS A 226 -15.48 -0.44 -25.88
CA LYS A 226 -16.76 0.11 -25.44
C LYS A 226 -16.61 0.89 -24.13
N LEU A 227 -17.19 2.09 -24.10
CA LEU A 227 -17.52 2.79 -22.85
C LEU A 227 -18.98 2.53 -22.51
N GLU A 228 -19.25 2.10 -21.28
CA GLU A 228 -20.59 1.77 -20.80
C GLU A 228 -20.89 2.52 -19.50
N LEU A 229 -22.05 3.18 -19.45
CA LEU A 229 -22.57 3.90 -18.29
C LEU A 229 -23.99 3.37 -18.01
N ILE A 230 -24.17 2.66 -16.90
CA ILE A 230 -25.43 2.02 -16.54
C ILE A 230 -25.83 2.49 -15.14
N ALA A 231 -27.10 2.88 -14.99
CA ALA A 231 -27.72 3.18 -13.72
C ALA A 231 -29.08 2.45 -13.61
N ARG A 232 -29.36 1.83 -12.46
CA ARG A 232 -30.65 1.17 -12.20
C ARG A 232 -31.80 2.18 -12.03
N HIS A 233 -31.46 3.39 -11.58
CA HIS A 233 -32.42 4.48 -11.35
C HIS A 233 -32.26 5.52 -12.47
N GLY A 234 -31.95 6.77 -12.13
CA GLY A 234 -31.71 7.83 -13.10
C GLY A 234 -30.27 7.86 -13.59
N LEU A 235 -30.10 8.40 -14.80
CA LEU A 235 -28.82 8.86 -15.34
C LEU A 235 -29.00 10.32 -15.73
N ASP A 236 -28.35 11.23 -15.01
CA ASP A 236 -28.37 12.66 -15.28
C ASP A 236 -27.10 13.08 -16.03
N ILE A 237 -27.27 13.72 -17.18
CA ILE A 237 -26.20 14.36 -17.95
C ILE A 237 -26.56 15.83 -18.05
N THR A 238 -25.78 16.70 -17.43
CA THR A 238 -26.10 18.12 -17.31
C THR A 238 -24.86 18.97 -17.53
N SER A 239 -24.98 19.94 -18.43
CA SER A 239 -24.08 21.09 -18.51
C SER A 239 -24.80 22.29 -17.93
N THR A 240 -24.23 22.93 -16.91
CA THR A 240 -24.90 24.02 -16.16
C THR A 240 -24.74 25.38 -16.83
N GLU A 241 -23.68 25.56 -17.61
CA GLU A 241 -23.31 26.86 -18.19
C GLU A 241 -23.13 26.79 -19.71
N ASP A 242 -23.09 25.59 -20.29
CA ASP A 242 -22.74 25.38 -21.70
C ASP A 242 -23.55 24.22 -22.32
N GLU A 243 -23.07 23.68 -23.43
CA GLU A 243 -23.75 22.67 -24.24
C GLU A 243 -23.45 21.20 -23.88
N ILE A 244 -24.29 20.29 -24.37
CA ILE A 244 -24.07 18.84 -24.34
C ILE A 244 -23.88 18.36 -25.78
N HIS A 245 -22.72 17.77 -26.07
CA HIS A 245 -22.42 17.19 -27.37
C HIS A 245 -22.52 15.67 -27.35
N ILE A 246 -23.43 15.13 -28.14
CA ILE A 246 -23.56 13.69 -28.38
C ILE A 246 -23.29 13.44 -29.86
N THR A 247 -22.10 12.94 -30.16
CA THR A 247 -21.62 12.74 -31.53
C THR A 247 -21.31 11.27 -31.76
N ALA A 248 -21.85 10.69 -32.83
CA ALA A 248 -21.53 9.33 -33.23
C ALA A 248 -21.21 9.28 -34.72
N LYS A 249 -20.16 8.53 -35.09
CA LYS A 249 -19.77 8.33 -36.49
C LYS A 249 -20.80 7.55 -37.30
N LYS A 250 -21.52 6.62 -36.66
CA LYS A 250 -22.46 5.69 -37.33
C LYS A 250 -23.91 6.04 -37.06
N LYS A 251 -24.33 6.03 -35.79
CA LYS A 251 -25.74 6.15 -35.41
C LYS A 251 -25.90 6.59 -33.95
N ILE A 252 -26.91 7.40 -33.67
CA ILE A 252 -27.42 7.70 -32.33
C ILE A 252 -28.84 7.10 -32.23
N ILE A 253 -29.15 6.45 -31.11
CA ILE A 253 -30.49 5.95 -30.79
C ILE A 253 -30.84 6.41 -29.37
N LEU A 254 -31.92 7.17 -29.25
CA LEU A 254 -32.53 7.52 -27.98
C LEU A 254 -33.85 6.76 -27.88
N ASN A 255 -34.01 5.90 -26.88
CA ASN A 255 -35.22 5.08 -26.71
C ASN A 255 -35.78 5.23 -25.30
N ALA A 256 -37.10 5.38 -25.20
CA ALA A 256 -37.84 5.38 -23.94
C ALA A 256 -39.16 4.63 -24.12
N GLY A 257 -39.34 3.52 -23.38
CA GLY A 257 -40.59 2.75 -23.38
C GLY A 257 -41.02 2.24 -24.75
N GLY A 258 -40.10 2.08 -25.71
CA GLY A 258 -40.38 1.68 -27.09
C GLY A 258 -40.58 2.83 -28.08
N SER A 259 -40.78 4.07 -27.61
CA SER A 259 -40.67 5.26 -28.48
C SER A 259 -39.20 5.62 -28.67
N TYR A 260 -38.82 6.10 -29.86
CA TYR A 260 -37.42 6.40 -30.14
C TYR A 260 -37.19 7.52 -31.15
N ILE A 261 -35.98 8.08 -31.09
CA ILE A 261 -35.38 8.91 -32.13
C ILE A 261 -34.07 8.24 -32.54
N ALA A 262 -33.94 7.94 -33.83
CA ALA A 262 -32.73 7.40 -34.43
C ALA A 262 -32.17 8.37 -35.46
N ILE A 263 -30.86 8.66 -35.37
CA ILE A 263 -30.15 9.59 -36.26
C ILE A 263 -28.98 8.82 -36.87
N ASP A 264 -28.90 8.79 -38.19
CA ASP A 264 -27.77 8.24 -38.93
C ASP A 264 -27.35 9.19 -40.09
N GLN A 265 -26.46 8.73 -40.95
CA GLN A 265 -25.89 9.55 -42.02
C GLN A 265 -26.94 10.04 -43.05
N SER A 266 -28.06 9.34 -43.22
CA SER A 266 -29.02 9.63 -44.28
C SER A 266 -30.41 10.02 -43.79
N ARG A 267 -30.76 9.74 -42.53
CA ARG A 267 -32.10 10.02 -42.01
C ARG A 267 -32.16 10.33 -40.52
N ILE A 268 -33.22 11.05 -40.15
CA ILE A 268 -33.75 11.17 -38.80
C ILE A 268 -35.07 10.40 -38.78
N GLU A 269 -35.20 9.42 -37.88
CA GLU A 269 -36.38 8.58 -37.72
C GLU A 269 -36.95 8.78 -36.31
N SER A 270 -38.20 9.25 -36.23
CA SER A 270 -38.94 9.39 -34.97
C SER A 270 -40.11 8.40 -34.98
N GLY A 271 -40.10 7.42 -34.08
CA GLY A 271 -41.07 6.33 -34.06
C GLY A 271 -41.79 6.23 -32.70
N THR A 272 -43.11 6.06 -32.73
CA THR A 272 -43.94 5.78 -31.55
C THR A 272 -45.20 5.00 -31.94
N GLN A 273 -45.77 4.24 -31.00
CA GLN A 273 -47.06 3.55 -31.18
C GLN A 273 -48.27 4.41 -30.76
N GLY A 274 -48.02 5.48 -30.01
CA GLY A 274 -49.06 6.38 -29.52
C GLY A 274 -49.13 7.69 -30.30
N ASP A 275 -49.69 8.71 -29.66
CA ASP A 275 -49.78 10.04 -30.23
C ASP A 275 -48.39 10.70 -30.36
N TYR A 276 -48.18 11.43 -31.47
CA TYR A 276 -47.01 12.26 -31.69
C TYR A 276 -47.39 13.74 -31.61
N PHE A 277 -47.21 14.33 -30.42
CA PHE A 277 -47.56 15.73 -30.18
C PHE A 277 -46.38 16.67 -30.47
N ILE A 278 -46.56 17.57 -31.44
CA ILE A 278 -45.67 18.72 -31.67
C ILE A 278 -46.36 19.97 -31.12
N LYS A 279 -45.80 20.59 -30.07
CA LYS A 279 -46.27 21.86 -29.52
C LYS A 279 -45.23 22.94 -29.82
N SER A 280 -45.53 23.83 -30.76
CA SER A 280 -44.62 24.91 -31.16
C SER A 280 -45.37 26.22 -31.41
N ALA A 281 -44.73 27.35 -31.12
CA ALA A 281 -45.21 28.68 -31.53
C ALA A 281 -45.09 28.90 -33.05
N TYR A 282 -44.13 28.23 -33.71
CA TYR A 282 -43.88 28.30 -35.14
C TYR A 282 -43.31 26.97 -35.65
N PHE A 283 -43.83 26.47 -36.77
CA PHE A 283 -43.33 25.25 -37.41
C PHE A 283 -43.20 25.51 -38.90
N ASP A 284 -41.99 25.29 -39.42
CA ASP A 284 -41.65 25.49 -40.83
C ASP A 284 -40.82 24.30 -41.32
N LEU A 285 -41.04 23.90 -42.56
CA LEU A 285 -40.38 22.76 -43.17
C LEU A 285 -39.41 23.25 -44.25
N GLN A 286 -38.15 23.41 -43.86
CA GLN A 286 -37.09 23.91 -44.74
C GLN A 286 -36.39 22.78 -45.52
N GLY A 287 -35.61 23.17 -46.53
CA GLY A 287 -34.77 22.25 -47.31
C GLY A 287 -33.65 21.60 -46.48
N PRO A 288 -32.95 20.61 -47.05
CA PRO A 288 -31.91 19.86 -46.34
C PRO A 288 -30.69 20.74 -45.98
N ALA A 289 -30.09 20.47 -44.83
CA ALA A 289 -28.85 21.09 -44.35
C ALA A 289 -27.81 20.02 -43.99
N ARG A 290 -26.53 20.41 -43.89
CA ARG A 290 -25.43 19.52 -43.51
C ARG A 290 -24.46 20.21 -42.56
N GLN A 291 -24.07 19.51 -41.50
CA GLN A 291 -22.99 19.90 -40.59
C GLN A 291 -21.81 18.93 -40.75
N THR A 292 -20.58 19.45 -40.75
CA THR A 292 -19.37 18.63 -40.85
C THR A 292 -19.08 17.97 -39.50
N LEU A 293 -18.91 16.65 -39.50
CA LEU A 293 -18.46 15.87 -38.33
C LEU A 293 -16.95 16.00 -38.18
N ASP A 294 -16.49 16.68 -37.14
CA ASP A 294 -15.10 16.63 -36.69
C ASP A 294 -14.99 15.68 -35.49
N MET A 295 -14.09 14.70 -35.57
CA MET A 295 -13.95 13.63 -34.58
C MET A 295 -12.51 13.60 -34.07
N PRO A 296 -12.28 13.67 -32.74
CA PRO A 296 -10.95 13.54 -32.18
C PRO A 296 -10.37 12.14 -32.49
N GLN A 297 -9.14 12.09 -33.03
CA GLN A 297 -8.44 10.84 -33.25
C GLN A 297 -7.72 10.40 -31.96
N PRO A 298 -8.01 9.20 -31.41
CA PRO A 298 -7.28 8.71 -30.25
C PRO A 298 -5.81 8.44 -30.62
N PRO A 299 -4.86 8.71 -29.72
CA PRO A 299 -3.44 8.42 -29.95
C PRO A 299 -3.19 6.91 -30.04
N GLN A 300 -2.28 6.49 -30.92
CA GLN A 300 -1.81 5.09 -30.98
C GLN A 300 -0.71 4.87 -29.94
N LEU A 301 -0.93 3.95 -29.00
CA LEU A 301 0.11 3.47 -28.09
C LEU A 301 1.02 2.49 -28.83
N THR A 302 2.33 2.76 -28.85
CA THR A 302 3.34 1.78 -29.27
C THR A 302 3.56 0.77 -28.14
N GLU A 303 3.35 -0.52 -28.41
CA GLU A 303 3.68 -1.58 -27.44
C GLU A 303 5.17 -1.50 -27.07
N HIS A 304 5.46 -1.10 -25.84
CA HIS A 304 6.81 -1.20 -25.30
C HIS A 304 7.11 -2.68 -25.03
N LYS A 305 7.85 -3.34 -25.93
CA LYS A 305 8.46 -4.64 -25.64
C LYS A 305 9.36 -4.46 -24.42
N SER A 306 8.96 -5.00 -23.27
CA SER A 306 9.81 -5.06 -22.09
C SER A 306 11.08 -5.81 -22.48
N LYS A 307 12.21 -5.10 -22.63
CA LYS A 307 13.52 -5.75 -22.67
C LYS A 307 13.71 -6.37 -21.29
N ALA A 308 13.46 -7.66 -21.16
CA ALA A 308 13.99 -8.44 -20.06
C ALA A 308 15.52 -8.33 -20.16
N GLN A 309 16.10 -7.39 -19.41
CA GLN A 309 17.53 -7.40 -19.17
C GLN A 309 17.78 -8.67 -18.36
N GLY A 310 18.45 -9.65 -18.98
CA GLY A 310 18.99 -10.80 -18.28
C GLY A 310 19.87 -10.35 -17.11
N PRO A 311 20.15 -11.22 -16.14
CA PRO A 311 20.94 -10.87 -14.98
C PRO A 311 22.29 -10.33 -15.46
N THR A 312 22.52 -9.04 -15.22
CA THR A 312 23.85 -8.44 -15.37
C THR A 312 24.68 -9.01 -14.23
N ASP A 313 25.64 -9.87 -14.55
CA ASP A 313 26.72 -10.26 -13.65
C ASP A 313 27.41 -8.99 -13.16
N PHE A 314 27.15 -8.61 -11.91
CA PHE A 314 27.98 -7.67 -11.17
C PHE A 314 29.06 -8.49 -10.47
N SER A 315 30.17 -8.71 -11.19
CA SER A 315 31.46 -9.03 -10.60
C SER A 315 32.30 -7.76 -10.54
N GLY A 316 32.49 -7.25 -9.32
CA GLY A 316 33.31 -6.09 -8.99
C GLY A 316 33.47 -5.98 -7.48
#